data_AF-A0A367ICN3-F1
#
_entry.id   AF-A0A367ICN3-F1
#
_cell.length_a   1.000
_cell.length_b   1.000
_cell.length_c   1.000
_cell.angle_alpha   90.00
_cell.angle_beta   90.00
_cell.angle_gamma   90.00
#
_symmetry.space_group_name_H-M   'P 1'
#
loop_
_entity.id
_entity.type
_entity.pdbx_description
1 polymer ?
#
loop_
_entity_poly.entity_id
_entity_poly.type
_entity_poly.pdbx_seq_one_letter_code
_entity_poly.pdbx_strand_id
1 'polypeptide(L)'
;MLTIKPCERTNEVNVTPAIGRIHSLNQLPTNMREGCRVALSGTPGTGKTTISRLLHSEGFDVLSMEKIAEKHNCLGELDSSDNSKPIDVELLISILRNTWDIIPSDITIIDGHLSHLLPCNHTIILRCKPDILEERLVKRGYSKEKIQSNVEWELIGSAWNDNEGKDGWLELDTTELTENEVKERIIKWIADDFKPNAIDTDIDWIASMEE
;
A
#
# COMPACT_ATOMS: atom_id res chain seq x y z
N MET A 1 -21.73 -8.89 -55.19
CA MET A 1 -22.62 -8.64 -54.02
C MET A 1 -21.73 -8.10 -52.90
N LEU A 2 -22.13 -7.02 -52.23
CA LEU A 2 -21.29 -6.27 -51.27
C LEU A 2 -21.42 -6.81 -49.85
N THR A 3 -20.30 -6.89 -49.11
CA THR A 3 -20.26 -6.92 -47.62
C THR A 3 -19.00 -6.19 -47.10
N ILE A 4 -19.14 -5.44 -45.99
CA ILE A 4 -18.21 -4.42 -45.42
C ILE A 4 -18.47 -4.33 -43.90
N LYS A 5 -17.56 -4.07 -42.94
CA LYS A 5 -16.09 -4.27 -42.75
C LYS A 5 -15.82 -4.07 -41.24
N PRO A 6 -14.87 -4.82 -40.63
CA PRO A 6 -13.64 -4.21 -40.06
C PRO A 6 -12.37 -4.98 -40.54
N CYS A 7 -11.14 -4.49 -40.75
CA CYS A 7 -10.33 -3.44 -40.11
C CYS A 7 -10.22 -3.65 -38.59
N GLU A 8 -9.11 -4.12 -38.03
CA GLU A 8 -7.84 -3.38 -38.03
C GLU A 8 -6.58 -4.28 -38.15
N ARG A 9 -5.41 -3.74 -37.81
CA ARG A 9 -4.11 -4.15 -38.35
C ARG A 9 -3.32 -5.07 -37.41
N THR A 10 -2.46 -5.87 -38.06
CA THR A 10 -1.14 -6.36 -37.59
C THR A 10 -1.03 -7.08 -36.26
N ASN A 11 -0.57 -8.32 -36.37
CA ASN A 11 0.09 -9.09 -35.31
C ASN A 11 1.04 -8.22 -34.47
N GLU A 12 0.71 -8.01 -33.20
CA GLU A 12 1.68 -7.68 -32.16
C GLU A 12 1.74 -8.83 -31.16
N VAL A 13 2.85 -9.56 -31.19
CA VAL A 13 3.26 -10.46 -30.11
C VAL A 13 4.21 -9.67 -29.22
N ASN A 14 3.73 -9.22 -28.07
CA ASN A 14 4.59 -8.58 -27.07
C ASN A 14 5.56 -9.61 -26.51
N VAL A 15 6.81 -9.53 -26.95
CA VAL A 15 7.93 -10.22 -26.31
C VAL A 15 8.31 -9.40 -25.08
N THR A 16 7.81 -9.80 -23.91
CA THR A 16 8.26 -9.21 -22.64
C THR A 16 9.79 -9.34 -22.56
N PRO A 17 10.54 -8.26 -22.34
CA PRO A 17 11.95 -8.38 -22.01
C PRO A 17 12.08 -9.25 -20.77
N ALA A 18 13.09 -10.13 -20.71
CA ALA A 18 13.46 -10.73 -19.43
C ALA A 18 13.94 -9.59 -18.53
N ILE A 19 13.08 -9.15 -17.61
CA ILE A 19 13.38 -8.07 -16.66
C ILE A 19 14.51 -8.56 -15.76
N GLY A 20 15.74 -8.18 -16.11
CA GLY A 20 16.88 -8.27 -15.19
C GLY A 20 16.56 -7.46 -13.94
N ARG A 21 17.06 -7.91 -12.78
CA ARG A 21 16.72 -7.35 -11.47
C ARG A 21 16.73 -5.82 -11.47
N ILE A 22 15.55 -5.21 -11.36
CA ILE A 22 15.38 -3.78 -11.21
C ILE A 22 15.80 -3.43 -9.78
N HIS A 23 16.92 -2.73 -9.65
CA HIS A 23 17.54 -2.39 -8.37
C HIS A 23 17.47 -0.88 -8.04
N SER A 24 16.75 -0.07 -8.84
CA SER A 24 16.53 1.37 -8.60
C SER A 24 15.46 1.92 -9.54
N LEU A 25 14.73 2.96 -9.12
CA LEU A 25 13.79 3.72 -9.98
C LEU A 25 14.41 4.19 -11.31
N ASN A 26 15.72 4.47 -11.32
CA ASN A 26 16.46 4.89 -12.52
C ASN A 26 16.50 3.85 -13.65
N GLN A 27 15.98 2.63 -13.40
CA GLN A 27 15.89 1.53 -14.37
C GLN A 27 14.46 1.27 -14.85
N LEU A 28 13.46 1.99 -14.35
CA LEU A 28 12.10 1.91 -14.89
C LEU A 28 12.02 2.50 -16.30
N PRO A 29 11.22 1.91 -17.21
CA PRO A 29 11.06 2.43 -18.56
C PRO A 29 10.50 3.86 -18.53
N THR A 30 11.10 4.76 -19.30
CA THR A 30 10.77 6.20 -19.38
C THR A 30 9.34 6.53 -19.80
N ASN A 31 8.58 5.51 -20.17
CA ASN A 31 7.20 5.56 -20.65
C ASN A 31 6.20 5.56 -19.48
N MET A 32 6.66 5.15 -18.29
CA MET A 32 5.87 4.93 -17.07
C MET A 32 5.92 6.17 -16.15
N ARG A 33 5.84 7.36 -16.76
CA ARG A 33 6.11 8.68 -16.15
C ARG A 33 4.89 9.57 -15.96
N GLU A 34 3.70 8.99 -15.85
CA GLU A 34 2.61 9.68 -15.16
C GLU A 34 2.74 9.33 -13.68
N GLY A 35 3.07 10.33 -12.85
CA GLY A 35 3.22 10.10 -11.42
C GLY A 35 1.88 9.67 -10.81
N CYS A 36 1.92 8.80 -9.80
CA CYS A 36 0.72 8.31 -9.14
C CYS A 36 0.89 8.33 -7.62
N ARG A 37 -0.22 8.22 -6.89
CA ARG A 37 -0.22 8.10 -5.44
C ARG A 37 -0.47 6.65 -5.07
N VAL A 38 0.40 6.08 -4.25
CA VAL A 38 0.32 4.69 -3.80
C VAL A 38 0.15 4.67 -2.29
N ALA A 39 -0.98 4.18 -1.79
CA ALA A 39 -1.21 3.98 -0.36
C ALA A 39 -0.32 2.84 0.16
N LEU A 40 0.35 3.03 1.29
CA LEU A 40 1.06 1.97 2.01
C LEU A 40 0.43 1.78 3.40
N SER A 41 -0.47 0.79 3.46
CA SER A 41 -1.40 0.55 4.57
C SER A 41 -1.20 -0.83 5.24
N GLY A 42 -2.13 -1.20 6.12
CA GLY A 42 -2.11 -2.39 6.98
C GLY A 42 -2.00 -2.03 8.47
N THR A 43 -2.00 -3.03 9.36
CA THR A 43 -2.09 -2.82 10.81
C THR A 43 -0.86 -2.12 11.43
N PRO A 44 -0.99 -1.23 12.43
CA PRO A 44 0.15 -0.75 13.22
C PRO A 44 1.05 -1.90 13.69
N GLY A 45 2.32 -1.89 13.29
CA GLY A 45 3.27 -2.98 13.57
C GLY A 45 3.71 -3.79 12.33
N THR A 46 2.97 -3.75 11.22
CA THR A 46 3.28 -4.53 9.99
C THR A 46 4.51 -4.05 9.20
N GLY A 47 5.10 -2.90 9.55
CA GLY A 47 6.38 -2.44 8.99
C GLY A 47 6.32 -1.26 8.00
N LYS A 48 5.13 -0.71 7.70
CA LYS A 48 4.93 0.42 6.76
C LYS A 48 6.03 1.49 6.80
N THR A 49 6.30 2.10 7.97
CA THR A 49 7.28 3.19 8.10
C THR A 49 8.73 2.76 7.92
N THR A 50 9.05 1.47 8.04
CA THR A 50 10.36 0.95 7.64
C THR A 50 10.44 0.81 6.13
N ILE A 51 9.41 0.21 5.51
CA ILE A 51 9.31 0.04 4.06
C ILE A 51 9.24 1.39 3.33
N SER A 52 8.50 2.37 3.85
CA SER A 52 8.42 3.71 3.26
C SER A 52 9.77 4.43 3.25
N ARG A 53 10.58 4.28 4.31
CA ARG A 53 11.96 4.80 4.34
C ARG A 53 12.87 4.10 3.33
N LEU A 54 12.74 2.79 3.16
CA LEU A 54 13.51 2.04 2.15
C LEU A 54 13.10 2.47 0.73
N LEU A 55 11.81 2.59 0.43
CA LEU A 55 11.33 3.13 -0.85
C LEU A 55 11.83 4.57 -1.07
N HIS A 56 11.83 5.42 -0.04
CA HIS A 56 12.41 6.76 -0.17
C HIS A 56 13.89 6.73 -0.57
N SER A 57 14.69 5.81 -0.01
CA SER A 57 16.10 5.64 -0.38
C SER A 57 16.33 5.12 -1.81
N GLU A 58 15.31 4.50 -2.41
CA GLU A 58 15.30 4.07 -3.82
C GLU A 58 14.86 5.18 -4.79
N GLY A 59 14.48 6.35 -4.24
CA GLY A 59 14.14 7.58 -4.97
C GLY A 59 12.66 7.93 -5.01
N PHE A 60 11.78 7.17 -4.34
CA PHE A 60 10.34 7.47 -4.30
C PHE A 60 10.06 8.71 -3.42
N ASP A 61 9.08 9.52 -3.81
CA ASP A 61 8.51 10.52 -2.91
C ASP A 61 7.70 9.82 -1.81
N VAL A 62 7.81 10.30 -0.57
CA VAL A 62 7.11 9.70 0.58
C VAL A 62 6.47 10.77 1.45
N LEU A 63 5.15 10.67 1.60
CA LEU A 63 4.36 11.50 2.49
C LEU A 63 3.76 10.65 3.61
N SER A 64 3.68 11.20 4.82
CA SER A 64 2.95 10.58 5.92
C SER A 64 1.51 11.09 5.95
N MET A 65 0.55 10.18 6.12
CA MET A 65 -0.87 10.52 6.31
C MET A 65 -1.08 11.47 7.50
N GLU A 66 -0.31 11.31 8.59
CA GLU A 66 -0.36 12.20 9.76
C GLU A 66 0.00 13.64 9.39
N LYS A 67 1.08 13.82 8.61
CA LYS A 67 1.52 15.15 8.14
C LYS A 67 0.54 15.77 7.14
N ILE A 68 -0.11 14.95 6.31
CA ILE A 68 -1.16 15.42 5.40
C ILE A 68 -2.39 15.87 6.22
N ALA A 69 -2.81 15.10 7.22
CA ALA A 69 -3.89 15.47 8.13
C ALA A 69 -3.58 16.76 8.92
N GLU A 70 -2.37 16.89 9.47
CA GLU A 70 -1.90 18.09 10.16
C GLU A 70 -1.95 19.33 9.26
N LYS A 71 -1.38 19.23 8.05
CA LYS A 71 -1.39 20.31 7.04
C LYS A 71 -2.80 20.81 6.69
N HIS A 72 -3.79 19.93 6.70
CA HIS A 72 -5.18 20.24 6.35
C HIS A 72 -6.08 20.50 7.57
N ASN A 73 -5.53 20.53 8.79
CA ASN A 73 -6.25 20.67 10.07
C ASN A 73 -7.29 19.56 10.33
N CYS A 74 -7.02 18.35 9.82
CA CYS A 74 -7.82 17.14 10.05
C CYS A 74 -7.26 16.26 11.18
N LEU A 75 -6.17 16.68 11.83
CA LEU A 75 -5.55 15.99 12.96
C LEU A 75 -6.05 16.58 14.28
N GLY A 76 -6.65 15.76 15.13
CA GLY A 76 -7.21 16.16 16.42
C GLY A 76 -6.17 16.29 17.53
N GLU A 77 -6.68 16.61 18.73
CA GLU A 77 -5.89 16.68 19.96
C GLU A 77 -5.35 15.32 20.40
N LEU A 78 -4.32 15.32 21.24
CA LEU A 78 -3.74 14.10 21.80
C LEU A 78 -4.71 13.46 22.82
N ASP A 79 -5.16 12.24 22.54
CA ASP A 79 -5.86 11.40 23.51
C ASP A 79 -4.84 10.83 24.50
N SER A 80 -4.97 11.19 25.78
CA SER A 80 -4.08 10.75 26.85
C SER A 80 -4.36 9.33 27.35
N SER A 81 -5.48 8.71 26.96
CA SER A 81 -5.84 7.34 27.33
C SER A 81 -5.05 6.30 26.53
N ASP A 82 -4.72 6.59 25.27
CA ASP A 82 -4.04 5.66 24.36
C ASP A 82 -2.80 6.25 23.66
N ASN A 83 -2.49 7.53 23.93
CA ASN A 83 -1.40 8.32 23.36
C ASN A 83 -1.43 8.37 21.82
N SER A 84 -2.62 8.57 21.25
CA SER A 84 -2.83 8.78 19.81
C SER A 84 -3.48 10.14 19.52
N LYS A 85 -3.53 10.52 18.23
CA LYS A 85 -4.32 11.65 17.75
C LYS A 85 -5.34 11.11 16.73
N PRO A 86 -6.63 11.37 16.89
CA PRO A 86 -7.62 10.98 15.89
C PRO A 86 -7.44 11.81 14.61
N ILE A 87 -7.75 11.22 13.46
CA ILE A 87 -7.81 11.91 12.18
C ILE A 87 -9.26 11.94 11.73
N ASP A 88 -9.76 13.12 11.34
CA ASP A 88 -11.03 13.25 10.62
C ASP A 88 -10.82 12.80 9.17
N VAL A 89 -10.98 11.49 8.95
CA VAL A 89 -10.72 10.84 7.65
C VAL A 89 -11.74 11.28 6.60
N GLU A 90 -13.01 11.51 6.97
CA GLU A 90 -14.04 11.97 6.03
C GLU A 90 -13.76 13.38 5.52
N LEU A 91 -13.44 14.31 6.43
CA LEU A 91 -13.02 15.66 6.08
C LEU A 91 -11.75 15.62 5.22
N LEU A 92 -10.76 14.81 5.61
CA LEU A 92 -9.50 14.67 4.87
C LEU A 92 -9.74 14.18 3.44
N ILE A 93 -10.54 13.12 3.25
CA ILE A 93 -10.91 12.63 1.91
C ILE A 93 -11.62 13.72 1.11
N SER A 94 -12.53 14.47 1.71
CA SER A 94 -13.26 15.55 1.02
C SER A 94 -12.33 16.67 0.52
N ILE A 95 -11.32 17.04 1.31
CA ILE A 95 -10.31 18.05 0.94
C ILE A 95 -9.35 17.50 -0.12
N LEU A 96 -8.89 16.26 0.05
CA LEU A 96 -7.94 15.64 -0.87
C LEU A 96 -8.57 15.40 -2.24
N ARG A 97 -9.83 15.00 -2.34
CA ARG A 97 -10.53 14.85 -3.63
C ARG A 97 -10.49 16.12 -4.51
N ASN A 98 -10.45 17.32 -3.92
CA ASN A 98 -10.35 18.57 -4.66
C ASN A 98 -8.90 19.08 -4.84
N THR A 99 -7.97 18.67 -3.97
CA THR A 99 -6.58 19.17 -3.97
C THR A 99 -5.60 18.21 -4.65
N TRP A 100 -6.01 16.96 -4.90
CA TRP A 100 -5.24 15.91 -5.57
C TRP A 100 -5.66 15.65 -7.02
N ASP A 101 -6.58 16.47 -7.58
CA ASP A 101 -6.96 16.49 -9.00
C ASP A 101 -5.75 16.62 -9.95
N ILE A 102 -4.68 17.28 -9.49
CA ILE A 102 -3.41 17.35 -10.21
C ILE A 102 -2.63 16.06 -9.97
N ILE A 103 -2.39 15.31 -11.05
CA ILE A 103 -1.51 14.14 -11.09
C ILE A 103 -0.08 14.58 -10.70
N PRO A 104 0.61 13.90 -9.76
CA PRO A 104 1.99 14.26 -9.39
C PRO A 104 2.97 13.99 -10.55
N SER A 105 4.17 14.58 -10.49
CA SER A 105 5.20 14.32 -11.51
C SER A 105 5.79 12.91 -11.41
N ASP A 106 5.85 12.37 -10.19
CA ASP A 106 6.54 11.14 -9.83
C ASP A 106 5.68 10.29 -8.89
N ILE A 107 6.09 9.04 -8.65
CA ILE A 107 5.35 8.11 -7.78
C ILE A 107 5.53 8.52 -6.32
N THR A 108 4.42 8.85 -5.65
CA THR A 108 4.36 9.27 -4.25
C THR A 108 3.74 8.16 -3.39
N ILE A 109 4.52 7.62 -2.44
CA ILE A 109 4.05 6.67 -1.44
C ILE A 109 3.40 7.44 -0.27
N ILE A 110 2.21 7.01 0.15
CA ILE A 110 1.49 7.59 1.29
C ILE A 110 1.54 6.58 2.47
N ASP A 111 2.40 6.84 3.45
CA ASP A 111 2.57 5.99 4.65
C ASP A 111 1.50 6.31 5.69
N GLY A 112 0.62 5.34 5.97
CA GLY A 112 -0.38 5.44 7.04
C GLY A 112 -1.25 4.19 7.14
N HIS A 113 -1.63 3.78 8.35
CA HIS A 113 -2.49 2.61 8.57
C HIS A 113 -3.92 2.72 8.01
N LEU A 114 -4.34 3.94 7.62
CA LEU A 114 -5.61 4.24 6.95
C LEU A 114 -5.39 4.90 5.58
N SER A 115 -4.18 4.84 5.01
CA SER A 115 -3.84 5.54 3.77
C SER A 115 -4.64 5.02 2.56
N HIS A 116 -5.12 3.77 2.63
CA HIS A 116 -5.96 3.12 1.62
C HIS A 116 -7.33 3.77 1.46
N LEU A 117 -7.80 4.54 2.46
CA LEU A 117 -9.05 5.30 2.38
C LEU A 117 -8.91 6.63 1.62
N LEU A 118 -7.67 7.10 1.42
CA LEU A 118 -7.39 8.34 0.70
C LEU A 118 -7.53 8.13 -0.82
N PRO A 119 -7.77 9.20 -1.63
CA PRO A 119 -7.87 9.08 -3.08
C PRO A 119 -6.50 8.84 -3.75
N CYS A 120 -5.94 7.65 -3.51
CA CYS A 120 -4.74 7.12 -4.15
C CYS A 120 -5.12 6.34 -5.42
N ASN A 121 -4.16 6.16 -6.33
CA ASN A 121 -4.35 5.38 -7.56
C ASN A 121 -4.22 3.88 -7.31
N HIS A 122 -3.34 3.50 -6.39
CA HIS A 122 -2.99 2.12 -6.07
C HIS A 122 -2.81 1.95 -4.56
N THR A 123 -2.92 0.71 -4.07
CA THR A 123 -2.85 0.40 -2.63
C THR A 123 -1.94 -0.81 -2.38
N ILE A 124 -1.09 -0.72 -1.36
CA ILE A 124 -0.29 -1.82 -0.83
C ILE A 124 -0.75 -2.07 0.61
N ILE A 125 -1.19 -3.29 0.91
CA ILE A 125 -1.50 -3.74 2.27
C ILE A 125 -0.36 -4.63 2.77
N LEU A 126 0.35 -4.16 3.81
CA LEU A 126 1.31 -4.99 4.53
C LEU A 126 0.61 -5.73 5.65
N ARG A 127 0.57 -7.06 5.56
CA ARG A 127 0.05 -7.99 6.57
C ARG A 127 1.18 -8.59 7.40
N CYS A 128 0.86 -9.10 8.58
CA CYS A 128 1.83 -9.78 9.45
C CYS A 128 1.08 -10.76 10.35
N LYS A 129 1.61 -11.97 10.53
CA LYS A 129 0.98 -12.99 11.36
C LYS A 129 0.69 -12.43 12.78
N PRO A 130 -0.51 -12.67 13.36
CA PRO A 130 -0.96 -12.04 14.60
C PRO A 130 -0.03 -12.21 15.81
N ASP A 131 0.63 -13.36 15.94
CA ASP A 131 1.61 -13.67 17.01
C ASP A 131 2.88 -12.81 16.91
N ILE A 132 3.48 -12.72 15.71
CA ILE A 132 4.62 -11.84 15.44
C ILE A 132 4.21 -10.36 15.60
N LEU A 133 2.99 -10.01 15.20
CA LEU A 133 2.48 -8.65 15.36
C LEU A 133 2.33 -8.27 16.85
N GLU A 134 1.80 -9.16 17.68
CA GLU A 134 1.72 -8.99 19.14
C GLU A 134 3.12 -8.69 19.72
N GLU A 135 4.13 -9.51 19.41
CA GLU A 135 5.50 -9.26 19.86
C GLU A 135 6.03 -7.88 19.45
N ARG A 136 5.77 -7.47 18.20
CA ARG A 136 6.20 -6.15 17.67
C ARG A 136 5.51 -5.01 18.42
N LEU A 137 4.26 -5.17 18.84
CA LEU A 137 3.49 -4.17 19.60
C LEU A 137 3.86 -4.14 21.09
N VAL A 138 4.13 -5.28 21.72
CA VAL A 138 4.71 -5.37 23.08
C VAL A 138 6.06 -4.62 23.12
N LYS A 139 6.94 -4.84 22.14
CA LYS A 139 8.24 -4.15 22.03
C LYS A 139 8.11 -2.63 21.81
N ARG A 140 6.95 -2.13 21.37
CA ARG A 140 6.61 -0.70 21.26
C ARG A 140 6.03 -0.11 22.56
N GLY A 141 5.77 -0.92 23.58
CA GLY A 141 5.22 -0.46 24.86
C GLY A 141 3.75 -0.08 24.80
N TYR A 142 2.96 -0.66 23.89
CA TYR A 142 1.51 -0.46 23.86
C TYR A 142 0.83 -1.13 25.07
N SER A 143 -0.33 -0.62 25.49
CA SER A 143 -1.17 -1.29 26.49
C SER A 143 -1.71 -2.62 25.97
N LYS A 144 -2.07 -3.54 26.86
CA LYS A 144 -2.59 -4.86 26.48
C LYS A 144 -3.85 -4.74 25.62
N GLU A 145 -4.72 -3.81 25.98
CA GLU A 145 -5.99 -3.53 25.31
C GLU A 145 -5.74 -3.02 23.88
N LYS A 146 -4.75 -2.13 23.70
CA LYS A 146 -4.36 -1.60 22.40
C LYS A 146 -3.65 -2.65 21.54
N ILE A 147 -2.82 -3.50 22.14
CA ILE A 147 -2.21 -4.66 21.48
C ILE A 147 -3.32 -5.58 20.95
N GLN A 148 -4.21 -6.04 21.83
CA GLN A 148 -5.29 -6.96 21.50
C GLN A 148 -6.17 -6.40 20.37
N SER A 149 -6.59 -5.14 20.44
CA SER A 149 -7.41 -4.51 19.39
C SER A 149 -6.71 -4.46 18.02
N ASN A 150 -5.39 -4.26 17.96
CA ASN A 150 -4.65 -4.30 16.70
C ASN A 150 -4.45 -5.73 16.19
N VAL A 151 -4.18 -6.68 17.08
CA VAL A 151 -4.02 -8.11 16.74
C VAL A 151 -5.33 -8.71 16.22
N GLU A 152 -6.46 -8.37 16.85
CA GLU A 152 -7.80 -8.75 16.41
C GLU A 152 -8.15 -8.11 15.05
N TRP A 153 -7.79 -6.84 14.82
CA TRP A 153 -8.01 -6.19 13.52
C TRP A 153 -7.18 -6.83 12.39
N GLU A 154 -5.94 -7.22 12.66
CA GLU A 154 -5.10 -7.97 11.72
C GLU A 154 -5.69 -9.35 11.40
N LEU A 155 -6.12 -10.09 12.44
CA LEU A 155 -6.71 -11.42 12.35
C LEU A 155 -7.92 -11.48 11.41
N ILE A 156 -8.78 -10.46 11.44
CA ILE A 156 -10.01 -10.39 10.62
C ILE A 156 -9.80 -9.81 9.21
N GLY A 157 -8.57 -9.56 8.75
CA GLY A 157 -8.26 -9.07 7.40
C GLY A 157 -7.66 -7.65 7.33
N SER A 158 -7.66 -6.89 8.42
CA SER A 158 -7.18 -5.49 8.47
C SER A 158 -7.82 -4.58 7.41
N ALA A 159 -7.01 -3.75 6.74
CA ALA A 159 -7.39 -2.87 5.64
C ALA A 159 -7.66 -3.60 4.30
N TRP A 160 -7.36 -4.90 4.18
CA TRP A 160 -7.64 -5.67 2.95
C TRP A 160 -9.14 -5.82 2.68
N ASN A 161 -9.95 -5.88 3.74
CA ASN A 161 -11.41 -5.97 3.62
C ASN A 161 -12.05 -4.82 2.83
N ASP A 162 -11.38 -3.66 2.76
CA ASP A 162 -11.85 -2.48 2.02
C ASP A 162 -11.53 -2.53 0.50
N ASN A 163 -10.86 -3.60 0.04
CA ASN A 163 -10.49 -3.77 -1.37
C ASN A 163 -11.75 -3.84 -2.27
N GLU A 164 -12.83 -4.49 -1.84
CA GLU A 164 -14.07 -4.70 -2.64
C GLU A 164 -13.84 -5.36 -4.02
N GLY A 165 -12.72 -6.07 -4.20
CA GLY A 165 -12.35 -6.70 -5.48
C GLY A 165 -11.85 -5.72 -6.54
N LYS A 166 -11.17 -4.63 -6.15
CA LYS A 166 -10.61 -3.63 -7.05
C LYS A 166 -9.23 -4.06 -7.58
N ASP A 167 -8.99 -3.80 -8.86
CA ASP A 167 -7.64 -3.86 -9.43
C ASP A 167 -6.72 -2.81 -8.80
N GLY A 168 -5.39 -2.99 -8.94
CA GLY A 168 -4.41 -2.03 -8.46
C GLY A 168 -4.14 -2.08 -6.95
N TRP A 169 -4.54 -3.18 -6.30
CA TRP A 169 -4.18 -3.51 -4.92
C TRP A 169 -3.11 -4.61 -4.89
N LEU A 170 -2.20 -4.53 -3.93
CA LEU A 170 -1.18 -5.53 -3.63
C LEU A 170 -1.23 -5.88 -2.15
N GLU A 171 -1.53 -7.12 -1.82
CA GLU A 171 -1.32 -7.66 -0.48
C GLU A 171 0.07 -8.32 -0.36
N LEU A 172 0.72 -8.13 0.79
CA LEU A 172 2.00 -8.74 1.10
C LEU A 172 2.04 -9.23 2.55
N ASP A 173 2.24 -10.53 2.73
CA ASP A 173 2.70 -11.08 4.00
C ASP A 173 4.15 -10.63 4.28
N THR A 174 4.37 -10.01 5.44
CA THR A 174 5.69 -9.56 5.94
C THR A 174 6.23 -10.42 7.09
N THR A 175 5.62 -11.58 7.36
CA THR A 175 5.95 -12.47 8.48
C THR A 175 7.38 -13.01 8.37
N GLU A 176 7.68 -13.70 7.27
CA GLU A 176 8.97 -14.38 7.01
C GLU A 176 9.87 -13.62 6.01
N LEU A 177 9.49 -12.40 5.58
CA LEU A 177 10.25 -11.62 4.61
C LEU A 177 11.14 -10.58 5.29
N THR A 178 12.36 -10.43 4.78
CA THR A 178 13.21 -9.30 5.16
C THR A 178 12.68 -7.99 4.57
N GLU A 179 13.03 -6.86 5.19
CA GLU A 179 12.62 -5.53 4.76
C GLU A 179 13.02 -5.23 3.29
N ASN A 180 14.16 -5.78 2.84
CA ASN A 180 14.62 -5.68 1.46
C ASN A 180 13.77 -6.52 0.49
N GLU A 181 13.35 -7.73 0.86
CA GLU A 181 12.49 -8.56 0.01
C GLU A 181 11.09 -7.95 -0.15
N VAL A 182 10.54 -7.37 0.92
CA VAL A 182 9.27 -6.62 0.85
C VAL A 182 9.42 -5.41 -0.09
N LYS A 183 10.49 -4.62 0.08
CA LYS A 183 10.83 -3.48 -0.80
C LYS A 183 10.98 -3.91 -2.26
N GLU A 184 11.72 -4.98 -2.54
CA GLU A 184 11.94 -5.49 -3.91
C GLU A 184 10.64 -6.01 -4.55
N ARG A 185 9.75 -6.67 -3.78
CA ARG A 185 8.41 -7.07 -4.26
C ARG A 185 7.56 -5.86 -4.65
N ILE A 186 7.55 -4.81 -3.83
CA ILE A 186 6.84 -3.55 -4.12
C ILE A 186 7.40 -2.88 -5.38
N ILE A 187 8.72 -2.72 -5.48
CA ILE A 187 9.37 -2.11 -6.65
C ILE A 187 9.07 -2.92 -7.91
N LYS A 188 9.11 -4.25 -7.84
CA LYS A 188 8.75 -5.12 -8.97
C LYS A 188 7.28 -4.93 -9.39
N TRP A 189 6.35 -4.86 -8.44
CA TRP A 189 4.93 -4.66 -8.76
C TRP A 189 4.67 -3.30 -9.41
N ILE A 190 5.27 -2.24 -8.89
CA ILE A 190 5.26 -0.90 -9.50
C ILE A 190 5.85 -0.97 -10.92
N ALA A 191 7.00 -1.64 -11.09
CA ALA A 191 7.69 -1.79 -12.37
C ALA A 191 6.91 -2.60 -13.43
N ASP A 192 5.97 -3.44 -13.00
CA ASP A 192 5.11 -4.24 -13.88
C ASP A 192 3.73 -3.58 -14.09
N ASP A 193 3.68 -2.25 -13.96
CA ASP A 193 2.49 -1.41 -14.22
C ASP A 193 1.30 -1.76 -13.30
N PHE A 194 1.59 -2.01 -12.01
CA PHE A 194 0.62 -2.29 -10.95
C PHE A 194 -0.31 -3.49 -11.22
N LYS A 195 0.06 -4.39 -12.14
CA LYS A 195 -0.75 -5.55 -12.53
C LYS A 195 -1.15 -6.39 -11.33
N PRO A 196 -2.36 -7.01 -11.34
CA PRO A 196 -2.71 -8.05 -10.38
C PRO A 196 -1.62 -9.12 -10.36
N ASN A 197 -1.08 -9.38 -9.18
CA ASN A 197 -0.08 -10.42 -9.01
C ASN A 197 -0.81 -11.75 -9.17
N ALA A 198 -0.29 -12.69 -9.97
CA ALA A 198 -0.92 -14.00 -10.15
C ALA A 198 -0.95 -14.86 -8.87
N ILE A 199 -0.33 -14.35 -7.80
CA ILE A 199 -0.47 -14.79 -6.42
C ILE A 199 -1.38 -13.75 -5.76
N ASP A 200 -2.70 -13.92 -5.88
CA ASP A 200 -3.61 -13.43 -4.84
C ASP A 200 -3.20 -14.17 -3.57
N THR A 201 -2.59 -13.45 -2.64
CA THR A 201 -2.33 -14.00 -1.32
C THR A 201 -3.63 -13.91 -0.54
N ASP A 202 -4.47 -14.95 -0.61
CA ASP A 202 -5.61 -15.10 0.31
C ASP A 202 -5.05 -15.32 1.74
N ILE A 203 -4.66 -14.22 2.42
CA ILE A 203 -4.11 -14.26 3.78
C ILE A 203 -5.26 -14.37 4.77
N ASP A 204 -5.70 -15.62 4.96
CA ASP A 204 -6.61 -16.02 6.02
C ASP A 204 -5.82 -16.52 7.24
N TRP A 205 -5.63 -15.61 8.21
CA TRP A 205 -4.99 -15.95 9.47
C TRP A 205 -5.80 -16.94 10.31
N ILE A 206 -7.14 -16.95 10.18
CA ILE A 206 -8.02 -17.85 10.95
C ILE A 206 -7.87 -19.28 10.42
N ALA A 207 -7.93 -19.47 9.10
CA ALA A 207 -7.66 -20.78 8.48
C ALA A 207 -6.27 -21.31 8.86
N SER A 208 -5.25 -20.45 8.91
CA SER A 208 -3.88 -20.83 9.31
C SER A 208 -3.71 -21.24 10.78
N MET A 209 -4.76 -21.11 11.61
CA MET A 209 -4.76 -21.52 13.02
C MET A 209 -5.48 -22.87 13.25
N GLU A 210 -6.10 -23.46 12.22
CA GLU A 210 -6.77 -24.76 12.29
C GLU A 210 -5.90 -25.93 11.79
N GLU A 211 -4.70 -25.65 11.25
CA GLU A 211 -3.69 -26.62 10.76
C GLU A 211 -2.61 -26.98 11.81
#